data_AF-A0A2M7K050-F1
#
_entry.id   AF-A0A2M7K050-F1
#
_cell.length_a   1.000
_cell.length_b   1.000
_cell.length_c   1.000
_cell.angle_alpha   90.00
_cell.angle_beta   90.00
_cell.angle_gamma   90.00
#
_symmetry.space_group_name_H-M   'P 1'
#
loop_
_entity.id
_entity.type
_entity.pdbx_description
1 polymer ?
#
loop_
_entity_poly.entity_id
_entity_poly.type
_entity_poly.pdbx_seq_one_letter_code
_entity_poly.pdbx_strand_id
1 'polypeptide(L)'
;MVDSSNYYDFYYDEPPEELGKQEPYIQQAESAIEEFFRRRKTPFHFRQLQVLFETQFFHITTAQAIYRLINRGFLRTKRYEAGANAVTFVFPSHLLTSLKTEKILNIHMKSKATTIALYDSPIISKDLADHFEGLVKYELRANNLSIVSIHTNEYKKRKWTKTKANLDFIAEHENGRAFGVQAKNELKPIEKNELEEQIKICSYLHIKPVFIVRYMPFSFVPLVKQNEGFLLVIGNQLWPLGYRQLHSKIVSKLSISTKQISKELKELAPKLRSQWPIEIRTDIPVDASKRLNYWITTGKYPN
;
A
#
# COMPACT_ATOMS: atom_id res chain seq x y z
N MET A 1 30.39 5.73 14.48
CA MET A 1 30.23 4.99 13.20
C MET A 1 28.92 4.26 13.29
N VAL A 2 27.94 4.63 12.47
CA VAL A 2 26.63 3.96 12.45
C VAL A 2 26.75 2.78 11.50
N ASP A 3 26.52 1.58 12.03
CA ASP A 3 26.54 0.32 11.30
C ASP A 3 25.50 0.37 10.17
N SER A 4 25.98 0.41 8.93
CA SER A 4 25.22 0.54 7.70
C SER A 4 24.72 -0.79 7.12
N SER A 5 24.90 -1.90 7.84
CA SER A 5 24.77 -3.26 7.28
C SER A 5 23.38 -3.93 7.42
N ASN A 6 22.32 -3.19 7.80
CA ASN A 6 20.96 -3.74 7.91
C ASN A 6 19.87 -2.84 7.32
N TYR A 7 20.24 -1.96 6.39
CA TYR A 7 19.29 -1.25 5.54
C TYR A 7 18.89 -2.16 4.36
N TYR A 8 17.69 -1.99 3.82
CA TYR A 8 17.14 -2.70 2.65
C TYR A 8 16.36 -3.98 2.94
N ASP A 9 15.20 -3.78 3.56
CA ASP A 9 14.00 -4.55 3.20
C ASP A 9 12.99 -3.54 2.58
N PHE A 10 13.37 -2.94 1.45
CA PHE A 10 12.58 -1.91 0.78
C PHE A 10 11.92 -2.46 -0.48
N TYR A 11 10.59 -2.54 -0.43
CA TYR A 11 9.73 -2.74 -1.59
C TYR A 11 9.75 -1.47 -2.44
N TYR A 12 10.16 -1.57 -3.72
CA TYR A 12 10.32 -0.43 -4.62
C TYR A 12 9.00 -0.08 -5.34
N ASP A 13 8.39 1.06 -4.99
CA ASP A 13 7.54 1.80 -5.92
C ASP A 13 8.39 2.87 -6.62
N GLU A 14 8.41 2.89 -7.96
CA GLU A 14 9.29 3.83 -8.67
C GLU A 14 8.63 5.22 -8.83
N PRO A 15 9.36 6.30 -8.52
CA PRO A 15 8.91 7.64 -8.84
C PRO A 15 9.01 7.86 -10.36
N PRO A 16 8.52 8.99 -10.92
CA PRO A 16 8.61 9.26 -12.35
C PRO A 16 10.09 9.16 -12.81
N GLU A 17 10.35 8.43 -13.89
CA GLU A 17 11.70 8.14 -14.40
C GLU A 17 12.45 9.40 -14.89
N GLU A 18 11.75 10.52 -15.09
CA GLU A 18 12.38 11.79 -15.42
C GLU A 18 13.24 12.29 -14.24
N LEU A 19 14.54 11.98 -14.28
CA LEU A 19 15.57 12.36 -13.29
C LEU A 19 15.51 13.84 -12.86
N GLY A 20 15.09 14.76 -13.74
CA GLY A 20 14.93 16.19 -13.42
C GLY A 20 13.70 16.53 -12.56
N LYS A 21 12.69 15.65 -12.50
CA LYS A 21 11.46 15.84 -11.70
C LYS A 21 11.54 15.19 -10.32
N GLN A 22 12.49 14.29 -10.09
CA GLN A 22 12.60 13.57 -8.81
C GLN A 22 13.07 14.46 -7.67
N GLU A 23 14.07 15.31 -7.91
CA GLU A 23 14.67 16.14 -6.86
C GLU A 23 13.68 17.18 -6.27
N PRO A 24 12.95 17.98 -7.08
CA PRO A 24 11.91 18.87 -6.55
C PRO A 24 10.82 18.12 -5.77
N TYR A 25 10.48 16.89 -6.19
CA TYR A 25 9.44 16.08 -5.56
C TYR A 25 9.88 15.52 -4.20
N ILE A 26 11.14 15.10 -4.07
CA ILE A 26 11.73 14.69 -2.78
C ILE A 26 11.82 15.90 -1.84
N GLN A 27 12.21 17.07 -2.34
CA GLN A 27 12.26 18.30 -1.54
C GLN A 27 10.88 18.69 -1.02
N GLN A 28 9.83 18.59 -1.83
CA GLN A 28 8.46 18.82 -1.37
C GLN A 28 8.05 17.83 -0.27
N ALA A 29 8.40 16.54 -0.42
CA ALA A 29 8.16 15.53 0.61
C ALA A 29 8.96 15.83 1.89
N GLU A 30 10.21 16.29 1.77
CA GLU A 30 11.05 16.72 2.89
C GLU A 30 10.40 17.87 3.67
N SER A 31 9.97 18.93 2.99
CA SER A 31 9.28 20.07 3.61
C SER A 31 7.98 19.63 4.30
N ALA A 32 7.19 18.77 3.66
CA ALA A 32 5.94 18.28 4.23
C ALA A 32 6.17 17.41 5.48
N ILE A 33 7.20 16.54 5.47
CA ILE A 33 7.54 15.69 6.62
C ILE A 33 8.16 16.52 7.75
N GLU A 34 8.99 17.51 7.42
CA GLU A 34 9.54 18.45 8.40
C GLU A 34 8.41 19.20 9.13
N GLU A 35 7.47 19.77 8.37
CA GLU A 35 6.31 20.46 8.94
C GLU A 35 5.40 19.50 9.73
N PHE A 36 5.22 18.26 9.25
CA PHE A 36 4.50 17.22 9.98
C PHE A 36 5.08 16.97 11.37
N PHE A 37 6.41 16.98 11.50
CA PHE A 37 7.10 16.73 12.76
C PHE A 37 7.33 17.97 13.63
N ARG A 38 7.22 19.19 13.07
CA ARG A 38 7.55 20.47 13.74
C ARG A 38 6.94 20.62 15.13
N ARG A 39 5.71 20.14 15.35
CA ARG A 39 5.00 20.22 16.65
C ARG A 39 4.72 18.87 17.31
N ARG A 40 5.22 17.77 16.74
CA ARG A 40 4.89 16.42 17.21
C ARG A 40 5.94 15.89 18.17
N LYS A 41 5.47 15.37 19.31
CA LYS A 41 6.31 14.77 20.36
C LYS A 41 6.23 13.25 20.43
N THR A 42 5.59 12.62 19.44
CA THR A 42 5.32 11.19 19.43
C THR A 42 6.07 10.49 18.30
N PRO A 43 6.51 9.24 18.50
CA PRO A 43 7.17 8.47 17.45
C PRO A 43 6.15 7.92 16.45
N PHE A 44 6.57 7.78 15.20
CA PHE A 44 5.79 7.20 14.11
C PHE A 44 6.52 6.01 13.52
N HIS A 45 5.81 4.92 13.24
CA HIS A 45 6.40 3.80 12.52
C HIS A 45 6.76 4.26 11.09
N PHE A 46 7.89 3.82 10.55
CA PHE A 46 8.34 4.22 9.21
C PHE A 46 7.28 3.97 8.13
N ARG A 47 6.70 2.76 8.07
CA ARG A 47 5.59 2.46 7.15
C ARG A 47 4.36 3.32 7.45
N GLN A 48 4.15 3.71 8.71
CA GLN A 48 3.05 4.59 9.07
C GLN A 48 3.17 5.93 8.34
N LEU A 49 4.37 6.49 8.23
CA LEU A 49 4.60 7.71 7.47
C LEU A 49 4.36 7.49 5.97
N GLN A 50 4.92 6.41 5.40
CA GLN A 50 4.70 6.09 3.98
C GLN A 50 3.21 6.02 3.63
N VAL A 51 2.42 5.31 4.43
CA VAL A 51 0.98 5.14 4.21
C VAL A 51 0.19 6.43 4.41
N LEU A 52 0.57 7.28 5.38
CA LEU A 52 -0.11 8.57 5.58
C LEU A 52 0.11 9.50 4.38
N PHE A 53 1.31 9.47 3.80
CA PHE A 53 1.71 10.35 2.69
C PHE A 53 1.48 9.76 1.30
N GLU A 54 1.12 8.48 1.15
CA GLU A 54 1.09 7.76 -0.13
C GLU A 54 0.16 8.35 -1.21
N THR A 55 -0.86 9.10 -0.81
CA THR A 55 -1.79 9.80 -1.72
C THR A 55 -1.20 11.07 -2.31
N GLN A 56 -0.11 11.54 -1.71
CA GLN A 56 0.64 12.73 -2.11
C GLN A 56 2.04 12.37 -2.66
N PHE A 57 2.75 11.41 -2.06
CA PHE A 57 4.13 11.04 -2.39
C PHE A 57 4.26 9.52 -2.47
N PHE A 58 5.14 9.00 -3.33
CA PHE A 58 5.44 7.57 -3.36
C PHE A 58 6.06 7.11 -2.03
N HIS A 59 5.97 5.81 -1.74
CA HIS A 59 6.56 5.23 -0.53
C HIS A 59 8.09 5.42 -0.55
N ILE A 60 8.74 5.32 -1.71
CA ILE A 60 10.18 5.58 -1.87
C ILE A 60 10.53 7.06 -1.71
N THR A 61 9.73 7.98 -2.25
CA THR A 61 9.96 9.43 -2.09
C THR A 61 9.87 9.81 -0.63
N THR A 62 8.86 9.28 0.07
CA THR A 62 8.69 9.47 1.52
C THR A 62 9.89 8.90 2.28
N ALA A 63 10.37 7.71 1.91
CA ALA A 63 11.54 7.11 2.53
C ALA A 63 12.82 7.94 2.33
N GLN A 64 13.09 8.40 1.11
CA GLN A 64 14.23 9.25 0.78
C GLN A 64 14.20 10.58 1.55
N ALA A 65 13.03 11.22 1.62
CA ALA A 65 12.84 12.44 2.41
C ALA A 65 13.12 12.22 3.90
N ILE A 66 12.62 11.12 4.49
CA ILE A 66 12.93 10.75 5.88
C ILE A 66 14.44 10.58 6.08
N TYR A 67 15.14 9.91 5.17
CA TYR A 67 16.58 9.71 5.27
C TYR A 67 17.38 11.00 5.15
N ARG A 68 16.98 11.93 4.27
CA ARG A 68 17.60 13.26 4.21
C ARG A 68 17.45 14.01 5.52
N LEU A 69 16.26 13.98 6.12
CA LEU A 69 16.01 14.59 7.43
C LEU A 69 16.79 13.91 8.57
N ILE A 70 17.02 12.60 8.51
CA ILE A 70 17.91 11.88 9.45
C ILE A 70 19.36 12.33 9.27
N ASN A 71 19.85 12.37 8.03
CA ASN A 71 21.24 12.75 7.71
C ASN A 71 21.54 14.20 8.11
N ARG A 72 20.55 15.10 8.03
CA ARG A 72 20.65 16.49 8.49
C ARG A 72 20.45 16.65 10.00
N GLY A 73 20.19 15.56 10.72
CA GLY A 73 20.00 15.56 12.17
C GLY A 73 18.65 16.09 12.65
N PHE A 74 17.67 16.31 11.76
CA PHE A 74 16.32 16.74 12.13
C PHE A 74 15.50 15.60 12.76
N LEU A 75 15.63 14.38 12.20
CA LEU A 75 14.98 13.16 12.70
C LEU A 75 16.00 12.15 13.23
N ARG A 76 15.52 11.24 14.07
CA ARG A 76 16.22 10.00 14.46
C ARG A 76 15.33 8.80 14.28
N THR A 77 15.97 7.64 14.28
CA THR A 77 15.28 6.35 14.25
C THR A 77 15.64 5.49 15.46
N LYS A 78 14.72 4.59 15.82
CA LYS A 78 14.96 3.52 16.79
C LYS A 78 14.20 2.27 16.35
N ARG A 79 14.88 1.12 16.37
CA ARG A 79 14.25 -0.18 16.10
C ARG A 79 13.57 -0.70 17.36
N TYR A 80 12.47 -1.41 17.17
CA TYR A 80 11.73 -2.08 18.23
C TYR A 80 11.23 -3.43 17.73
N GLU A 81 11.21 -4.43 18.59
CA GLU A 81 10.63 -5.74 18.27
C GLU A 81 9.10 -5.64 18.26
N ALA A 82 8.49 -6.23 17.23
CA ALA A 82 7.06 -6.30 16.99
C ALA A 82 6.70 -7.74 16.58
N GLY A 83 6.60 -8.63 17.57
CA GLY A 83 6.37 -10.05 17.31
C GLY A 83 7.62 -10.70 16.72
N ALA A 84 7.48 -11.38 15.59
CA ALA A 84 8.61 -11.98 14.87
C ALA A 84 9.42 -10.97 14.04
N ASN A 85 8.91 -9.74 13.88
CA ASN A 85 9.52 -8.72 13.03
C ASN A 85 10.11 -7.57 13.88
N ALA A 86 11.00 -6.79 13.29
CA ALA A 86 11.47 -5.54 13.88
C ALA A 86 10.93 -4.35 13.08
N VAL A 87 10.42 -3.34 13.78
CA VAL A 87 9.89 -2.11 13.17
C VAL A 87 10.78 -0.92 13.48
N THR A 88 10.91 -0.01 12.53
CA THR A 88 11.67 1.23 12.71
C THR A 88 10.72 2.38 13.05
N PHE A 89 10.94 3.05 14.17
CA PHE A 89 10.25 4.28 14.53
C PHE A 89 11.10 5.49 14.16
N VAL A 90 10.43 6.55 13.73
CA VAL A 90 10.97 7.85 13.36
C VAL A 90 10.41 8.91 14.32
N PHE A 91 11.27 9.79 14.83
CA PHE A 91 10.88 10.87 15.73
C PHE A 91 11.87 12.06 15.64
N PRO A 92 11.47 13.26 16.07
CA PRO A 92 12.35 14.44 16.06
C PRO A 92 13.55 14.28 16.99
N SER A 93 14.74 14.68 16.51
CA SER A 93 15.99 14.59 17.26
C SER A 93 15.96 15.37 18.58
N HIS A 94 15.29 16.53 18.59
CA HIS A 94 15.23 17.42 19.75
C HIS A 94 14.45 16.82 20.95
N LEU A 95 13.80 15.66 20.80
CA LEU A 95 13.12 14.99 21.90
C LEU A 95 14.09 14.20 22.81
N LEU A 96 15.34 13.96 22.41
CA LEU A 96 16.32 13.26 23.23
C LEU A 96 17.07 14.16 24.23
N THR A 97 16.39 15.18 24.75
CA THR A 97 16.97 16.16 25.69
C THR A 97 16.95 15.72 27.14
N SER A 98 16.18 14.70 27.49
CA SER A 98 16.12 14.17 28.86
C SER A 98 15.74 12.69 28.93
N LEU A 99 16.16 12.02 30.01
CA LEU A 99 15.75 10.64 30.33
C LEU A 99 14.23 10.49 30.43
N LYS A 100 13.52 11.53 30.91
CA LYS A 100 12.05 11.52 31.01
C LYS A 100 11.40 11.45 29.64
N THR A 101 11.84 12.27 28.70
CA THR A 101 11.31 12.27 27.32
C THR A 101 11.62 10.95 26.62
N GLU A 102 12.84 10.42 26.80
CA GLU A 102 13.21 9.12 26.24
C GLU A 102 12.32 7.99 26.78
N LYS A 103 12.04 7.97 28.10
CA LYS A 103 11.14 6.99 28.71
C LYS A 103 9.73 7.06 28.10
N ILE A 104 9.20 8.26 27.90
CA ILE A 104 7.88 8.47 27.26
C ILE A 104 7.91 7.95 25.82
N LEU A 105 8.93 8.29 25.03
CA LEU A 105 9.10 7.81 23.66
C LEU A 105 9.13 6.28 23.60
N ASN A 106 9.89 5.62 24.48
CA ASN A 106 9.96 4.17 24.55
C ASN A 106 8.61 3.53 24.87
N ILE A 107 7.81 4.12 25.78
CA ILE A 107 6.46 3.65 26.09
C ILE A 107 5.56 3.73 24.85
N HIS A 108 5.60 4.85 24.12
CA HIS A 108 4.82 5.03 22.89
C HIS A 108 5.24 4.04 21.79
N MET A 109 6.55 3.86 21.57
CA MET A 109 7.08 2.90 20.60
C MET A 109 6.65 1.47 20.95
N LYS A 110 6.83 1.03 22.20
CA LYS A 110 6.39 -0.29 22.66
C LYS A 110 4.91 -0.52 22.42
N SER A 111 4.08 0.45 22.82
CA SER A 111 2.62 0.37 22.66
C SER A 111 2.19 0.27 21.20
N LYS A 112 2.84 1.01 20.29
CA LYS A 112 2.61 0.92 18.85
C LYS A 112 3.14 -0.40 18.28
N ALA A 113 4.35 -0.82 18.66
CA ALA A 113 4.96 -2.08 18.22
C ALA A 113 4.08 -3.30 18.56
N THR A 114 3.51 -3.36 19.77
CA THR A 114 2.53 -4.40 20.13
C THR A 114 1.29 -4.40 19.23
N THR A 115 0.88 -3.23 18.75
CA THR A 115 -0.28 -3.12 17.85
C THR A 115 0.08 -3.54 16.43
N ILE A 116 1.29 -3.19 15.99
CA ILE A 116 1.84 -3.59 14.70
C ILE A 116 2.04 -5.10 14.64
N ALA A 117 2.62 -5.69 15.68
CA ALA A 117 2.80 -7.13 15.80
C ALA A 117 1.50 -7.93 15.63
N LEU A 118 0.36 -7.36 16.03
CA LEU A 118 -0.94 -8.01 15.85
C LEU A 118 -1.33 -8.04 14.37
N TYR A 119 -1.40 -6.88 13.70
CA TYR A 119 -1.90 -6.86 12.32
C TYR A 119 -0.89 -7.37 11.29
N ASP A 120 0.40 -7.33 11.59
CA ASP A 120 1.46 -7.94 10.77
C ASP A 120 1.65 -9.44 11.08
N SER A 121 0.81 -10.04 11.92
CA SER A 121 0.89 -11.48 12.17
C SER A 121 0.55 -12.29 10.90
N PRO A 122 1.21 -13.44 10.67
CA PRO A 122 0.93 -14.28 9.49
C PRO A 122 -0.53 -14.74 9.41
N ILE A 123 -1.15 -15.01 10.57
CA ILE A 123 -2.56 -15.43 10.65
C ILE A 123 -3.47 -14.31 10.14
N ILE A 124 -3.34 -13.10 10.70
CA ILE A 124 -4.16 -11.96 10.27
C ILE A 124 -3.89 -11.60 8.82
N SER A 125 -2.63 -11.61 8.38
CA SER A 125 -2.28 -11.35 6.98
C SER A 125 -2.96 -12.33 6.03
N LYS A 126 -2.99 -13.62 6.38
CA LYS A 126 -3.71 -14.65 5.63
C LYS A 126 -5.21 -14.41 5.63
N ASP A 127 -5.81 -14.14 6.79
CA ASP A 127 -7.26 -13.90 6.92
C ASP A 127 -7.70 -12.66 6.12
N LEU A 128 -6.86 -11.63 6.04
CA LEU A 128 -7.09 -10.44 5.21
C LEU A 128 -6.96 -10.70 3.72
N ALA A 129 -6.03 -11.58 3.31
CA ALA A 129 -5.86 -12.00 1.93
C ALA A 129 -7.06 -12.86 1.49
N ASP A 130 -7.39 -13.90 2.26
CA ASP A 130 -8.49 -14.83 1.98
C ASP A 130 -9.84 -14.07 1.93
N HIS A 131 -10.07 -13.13 2.87
CA HIS A 131 -11.25 -12.26 2.85
C HIS A 131 -11.34 -11.42 1.59
N PHE A 132 -10.26 -10.72 1.22
CA PHE A 132 -10.26 -9.85 0.05
C PHE A 132 -10.43 -10.61 -1.25
N GLU A 133 -9.80 -11.78 -1.38
CA GLU A 133 -10.05 -12.69 -2.49
C GLU A 133 -11.52 -13.10 -2.57
N GLY A 134 -12.15 -13.41 -1.43
CA GLY A 134 -13.58 -13.70 -1.36
C GLY A 134 -14.43 -12.55 -1.91
N LEU A 135 -14.12 -11.31 -1.52
CA LEU A 135 -14.80 -10.11 -2.03
C LEU A 135 -14.61 -9.94 -3.55
N VAL A 136 -13.39 -10.16 -4.04
CA VAL A 136 -13.10 -10.10 -5.49
C VAL A 136 -13.85 -11.19 -6.25
N LYS A 137 -13.88 -12.42 -5.74
CA LYS A 137 -14.64 -13.53 -6.36
C LYS A 137 -16.13 -13.19 -6.46
N TYR A 138 -16.69 -12.57 -5.42
CA TYR A 138 -18.08 -12.09 -5.44
C TYR A 138 -18.28 -11.02 -6.51
N GLU A 139 -17.39 -10.03 -6.58
CA GLU A 139 -17.46 -8.93 -7.54
C GLU A 139 -17.35 -9.40 -9.00
N LEU A 140 -16.44 -10.34 -9.29
CA LEU A 140 -16.31 -10.93 -10.63
C LEU A 140 -17.63 -11.60 -11.06
N ARG A 141 -18.24 -12.39 -10.18
CA ARG A 141 -19.52 -13.06 -10.47
C ARG A 141 -20.67 -12.08 -10.64
N ALA A 142 -20.70 -11.01 -9.85
CA ALA A 142 -21.69 -9.93 -10.00
C ALA A 142 -21.60 -9.24 -11.37
N ASN A 143 -20.45 -9.34 -12.04
CA ASN A 143 -20.20 -8.85 -13.40
C ASN A 143 -20.28 -9.93 -14.48
N ASN A 144 -21.00 -11.03 -14.22
CA ASN A 144 -21.17 -12.15 -15.15
C ASN A 144 -19.85 -12.80 -15.60
N LEU A 145 -18.81 -12.74 -14.75
CA LEU A 145 -17.57 -13.46 -14.99
C LEU A 145 -17.57 -14.81 -14.28
N SER A 146 -17.31 -15.87 -15.03
CA SER A 146 -17.10 -17.22 -14.54
C SER A 146 -15.64 -17.42 -14.20
N ILE A 147 -15.31 -17.74 -12.94
CA ILE A 147 -13.94 -18.06 -12.53
C ILE A 147 -13.62 -19.48 -12.98
N VAL A 148 -12.68 -19.62 -13.91
CA VAL A 148 -12.32 -20.91 -14.52
C VAL A 148 -11.07 -21.52 -13.90
N SER A 149 -10.23 -20.73 -13.23
CA SER A 149 -9.04 -21.21 -12.53
C SER A 149 -8.63 -20.26 -11.41
N ILE A 150 -7.94 -20.80 -10.40
CA ILE A 150 -7.40 -20.06 -9.25
C ILE A 150 -5.91 -20.36 -9.08
N HIS A 151 -5.13 -19.39 -8.60
CA HIS A 151 -3.69 -19.52 -8.34
C HIS A 151 -2.92 -20.25 -9.45
N THR A 152 -3.12 -19.82 -10.69
CA THR A 152 -2.60 -20.50 -11.88
C THR A 152 -1.84 -19.55 -12.79
N ASN A 153 -0.98 -20.13 -13.63
CA ASN A 153 -0.31 -19.46 -14.74
C ASN A 153 -0.55 -20.19 -16.07
N GLU A 154 -1.64 -20.96 -16.12
CA GLU A 154 -2.05 -21.78 -17.25
C GLU A 154 -3.49 -21.46 -17.67
N TYR A 155 -3.71 -21.34 -18.97
CA TYR A 155 -5.03 -21.11 -19.56
C TYR A 155 -5.09 -21.62 -21.01
N LYS A 156 -6.17 -22.33 -21.37
CA LYS A 156 -6.41 -22.87 -22.73
C LYS A 156 -5.16 -23.55 -23.34
N LYS A 157 -4.55 -24.48 -22.60
CA LYS A 157 -3.34 -25.27 -22.98
C LYS A 157 -2.05 -24.45 -23.13
N ARG A 158 -2.03 -23.18 -22.71
CA ARG A 158 -0.83 -22.35 -22.64
C ARG A 158 -0.42 -22.23 -21.18
N LYS A 159 0.85 -22.49 -20.88
CA LYS A 159 1.39 -22.41 -19.53
C LYS A 159 2.61 -21.51 -19.51
N TRP A 160 2.61 -20.52 -18.62
CA TRP A 160 3.78 -19.71 -18.38
C TRP A 160 4.85 -20.53 -17.64
N THR A 161 6.05 -20.60 -18.21
CA THR A 161 7.16 -21.41 -17.65
C THR A 161 8.40 -20.59 -17.31
N LYS A 162 8.42 -19.29 -17.65
CA LYS A 162 9.61 -18.44 -17.39
C LYS A 162 9.83 -18.19 -15.90
N THR A 163 8.75 -18.10 -15.12
CA THR A 163 8.80 -17.94 -13.66
C THR A 163 7.76 -18.83 -12.98
N LYS A 164 7.80 -18.86 -11.65
CA LYS A 164 6.82 -19.54 -10.79
C LYS A 164 5.65 -18.63 -10.38
N ALA A 165 5.55 -17.43 -10.95
CA ALA A 165 4.47 -16.50 -10.64
C ALA A 165 3.13 -17.03 -11.18
N ASN A 166 2.08 -16.77 -10.43
CA ASN A 166 0.69 -17.14 -10.72
C ASN A 166 -0.19 -15.90 -10.64
N LEU A 167 -1.29 -15.91 -11.39
CA LEU A 167 -2.43 -15.02 -11.21
C LEU A 167 -3.32 -15.57 -10.09
N ASP A 168 -4.02 -14.71 -9.37
CA ASP A 168 -4.96 -15.15 -8.32
C ASP A 168 -6.16 -15.85 -8.96
N PHE A 169 -6.71 -15.27 -10.04
CA PHE A 169 -7.83 -15.85 -10.79
C PHE A 169 -7.64 -15.72 -12.29
N ILE A 170 -8.23 -16.66 -13.02
CA ILE A 170 -8.59 -16.46 -14.43
C ILE A 170 -10.12 -16.53 -14.52
N ALA A 171 -10.72 -15.52 -15.12
CA ALA A 171 -12.17 -15.41 -15.26
C ALA A 171 -12.58 -15.15 -16.71
N GLU A 172 -13.68 -15.74 -17.14
CA GLU A 172 -14.24 -15.63 -18.49
C GLU A 172 -15.58 -14.92 -18.46
N HIS A 173 -15.81 -14.03 -19.44
CA HIS A 173 -17.12 -13.48 -19.74
C HIS A 173 -17.83 -14.35 -20.78
N GLU A 174 -19.16 -14.37 -20.76
CA GLU A 174 -20.01 -15.13 -21.70
C GLU A 174 -19.75 -14.83 -23.18
N ASN A 175 -19.13 -13.67 -23.49
CA ASN A 175 -18.77 -13.29 -24.86
C ASN A 175 -17.36 -13.77 -25.28
N GLY A 176 -16.79 -14.72 -24.55
CA GLY A 176 -15.53 -15.38 -24.88
C GLY A 176 -14.25 -14.64 -24.46
N ARG A 177 -14.38 -13.45 -23.86
CA ARG A 177 -13.23 -12.71 -23.31
C ARG A 177 -12.78 -13.30 -21.98
N ALA A 178 -11.48 -13.23 -21.73
CA ALA A 178 -10.88 -13.76 -20.53
C ALA A 178 -9.92 -12.76 -19.88
N PHE A 179 -9.85 -12.83 -18.55
CA PHE A 179 -9.18 -11.87 -17.70
C PHE A 179 -8.28 -12.58 -16.70
N GLY A 180 -7.02 -12.14 -16.61
CA GLY A 180 -6.11 -12.54 -15.54
C GLY A 180 -6.21 -11.55 -14.40
N VAL A 181 -6.65 -11.99 -13.23
CA VAL A 181 -6.97 -11.13 -12.09
C VAL A 181 -5.89 -11.26 -11.02
N GLN A 182 -5.38 -10.12 -10.56
CA GLN A 182 -4.54 -10.00 -9.37
C GLN A 182 -5.25 -9.13 -8.32
N ALA A 183 -5.46 -9.72 -7.14
CA ALA A 183 -6.06 -9.10 -5.97
C ALA A 183 -4.99 -8.84 -4.90
N LYS A 184 -4.76 -7.58 -4.49
CA LYS A 184 -3.84 -7.26 -3.39
C LYS A 184 -4.47 -6.35 -2.34
N ASN A 185 -4.52 -6.83 -1.11
CA ASN A 185 -5.07 -6.12 0.04
C ASN A 185 -3.98 -5.65 1.03
N GLU A 186 -2.79 -5.35 0.55
CA GLU A 186 -1.65 -5.07 1.43
C GLU A 186 -1.43 -3.57 1.59
N LEU A 187 -0.81 -3.18 2.71
CA LEU A 187 -0.38 -1.79 2.94
C LEU A 187 0.87 -1.42 2.12
N LYS A 188 1.63 -2.41 1.68
CA LYS A 188 2.75 -2.21 0.75
C LYS A 188 2.23 -2.08 -0.69
N PRO A 189 2.87 -1.23 -1.52
CA PRO A 189 2.59 -1.21 -2.95
C PRO A 189 3.00 -2.54 -3.59
N ILE A 190 2.37 -2.86 -4.71
CA ILE A 190 2.89 -3.86 -5.65
C ILE A 190 4.25 -3.37 -6.18
N GLU A 191 5.22 -4.26 -6.33
CA GLU A 191 6.50 -3.92 -6.94
C GLU A 191 6.38 -3.84 -8.47
N LYS A 192 7.18 -2.98 -9.12
CA LYS A 192 7.16 -2.83 -10.59
C LYS A 192 7.41 -4.16 -11.30
N ASN A 193 8.42 -4.91 -10.84
CA ASN A 193 8.76 -6.21 -11.42
C ASN A 193 7.61 -7.22 -11.29
N GLU A 194 6.93 -7.24 -10.14
CA GLU A 194 5.77 -8.09 -9.94
C GLU A 194 4.63 -7.69 -10.89
N LEU A 195 4.33 -6.40 -11.01
CA LEU A 195 3.32 -5.89 -11.94
C LEU A 195 3.64 -6.28 -13.39
N GLU A 196 4.86 -6.03 -13.86
CA GLU A 196 5.30 -6.35 -15.21
C GLU A 196 5.23 -7.85 -15.50
N GLU A 197 5.62 -8.69 -14.53
CA GLU A 197 5.55 -10.14 -14.66
C GLU A 197 4.11 -10.61 -14.85
N GLN A 198 3.16 -10.09 -14.06
CA GLN A 198 1.74 -10.44 -14.18
C GLN A 198 1.15 -10.00 -15.53
N ILE A 199 1.58 -8.85 -16.05
CA ILE A 199 1.20 -8.39 -17.39
C ILE A 199 1.78 -9.31 -18.48
N LYS A 200 3.05 -9.72 -18.36
CA LYS A 200 3.70 -10.66 -19.29
C LYS A 200 3.00 -12.02 -19.29
N ILE A 201 2.57 -12.52 -18.13
CA ILE A 201 1.75 -13.73 -18.01
C ILE A 201 0.44 -13.57 -18.77
N CYS A 202 -0.31 -12.48 -18.53
CA CYS A 202 -1.57 -12.22 -19.21
C CYS A 202 -1.40 -12.15 -20.73
N SER A 203 -0.37 -11.45 -21.21
CA SER A 203 -0.04 -11.36 -22.63
C SER A 203 0.27 -12.73 -23.24
N TYR A 204 1.03 -13.59 -22.56
CA TYR A 204 1.38 -14.93 -23.03
C TYR A 204 0.16 -15.86 -23.12
N LEU A 205 -0.74 -15.75 -22.14
CA LEU A 205 -1.99 -16.51 -22.06
C LEU A 205 -3.10 -15.96 -22.98
N HIS A 206 -2.89 -14.82 -23.65
CA HIS A 206 -3.88 -14.10 -24.44
C HIS A 206 -5.15 -13.71 -23.65
N ILE A 207 -4.94 -13.21 -22.44
CA ILE A 207 -6.01 -12.69 -21.56
C ILE A 207 -5.69 -11.25 -21.15
N LYS A 208 -6.70 -10.46 -20.77
CA LYS A 208 -6.50 -9.06 -20.35
C LYS A 208 -6.16 -8.99 -18.85
N PRO A 209 -5.17 -8.19 -18.43
CA PRO A 209 -4.82 -8.08 -17.02
C PRO A 209 -5.83 -7.22 -16.25
N VAL A 210 -6.22 -7.65 -15.06
CA VAL A 210 -7.12 -6.94 -14.15
C VAL A 210 -6.48 -6.88 -12.77
N PHE A 211 -6.20 -5.67 -12.29
CA PHE A 211 -5.64 -5.44 -10.96
C PHE A 211 -6.71 -4.84 -10.05
N ILE A 212 -7.04 -5.54 -8.97
CA ILE A 212 -7.91 -5.04 -7.91
C ILE A 212 -7.07 -4.92 -6.64
N VAL A 213 -6.65 -3.71 -6.33
CA VAL A 213 -5.62 -3.49 -5.31
C VAL A 213 -6.00 -2.42 -4.32
N ARG A 214 -5.47 -2.54 -3.10
CA ARG A 214 -5.61 -1.51 -2.07
C ARG A 214 -4.94 -0.21 -2.48
N TYR A 215 -3.73 -0.29 -3.03
CA TYR A 215 -2.94 0.85 -3.49
C TYR A 215 -2.10 0.48 -4.71
N MET A 216 -2.02 1.41 -5.66
CA MET A 216 -1.19 1.33 -6.84
C MET A 216 -0.45 2.66 -6.99
N PRO A 217 0.89 2.67 -7.10
CA PRO A 217 1.65 3.85 -7.48
C PRO A 217 1.09 4.45 -8.78
N PHE A 218 0.83 5.76 -8.82
CA PHE A 218 0.19 6.38 -9.99
C PHE A 218 1.06 6.29 -11.26
N SER A 219 2.39 6.17 -11.11
CA SER A 219 3.34 5.93 -12.19
C SER A 219 3.12 4.59 -12.90
N PHE A 220 2.45 3.63 -12.27
CA PHE A 220 2.21 2.30 -12.83
C PHE A 220 0.90 2.20 -13.63
N VAL A 221 0.00 3.17 -13.48
CA VAL A 221 -1.30 3.19 -14.17
C VAL A 221 -1.16 3.18 -15.71
N PRO A 222 -0.24 3.97 -16.33
CA PRO A 222 -0.05 3.93 -17.77
C PRO A 222 0.34 2.53 -18.29
N LEU A 223 1.18 1.81 -17.55
CA LEU A 223 1.62 0.46 -17.94
C LEU A 223 0.43 -0.53 -18.03
N VAL A 224 -0.47 -0.50 -17.05
CA VAL A 224 -1.70 -1.32 -17.09
C VAL A 224 -2.58 -0.93 -18.27
N LYS A 225 -2.76 0.37 -18.52
CA LYS A 225 -3.59 0.89 -19.62
C LYS A 225 -3.04 0.54 -21.01
N GLN A 226 -1.73 0.64 -21.20
CA GLN A 226 -1.05 0.31 -22.46
C GLN A 226 -1.20 -1.18 -22.83
N ASN A 227 -1.37 -2.05 -21.83
CA ASN A 227 -1.63 -3.47 -22.02
C ASN A 227 -3.13 -3.80 -22.06
N GLU A 228 -3.98 -2.80 -22.34
CA GLU A 228 -5.44 -2.92 -22.38
C GLU A 228 -6.01 -3.59 -21.12
N GLY A 229 -5.37 -3.35 -19.97
CA GLY A 229 -5.79 -3.89 -18.68
C GLY A 229 -6.75 -2.98 -17.95
N PHE A 230 -7.26 -3.48 -16.81
CA PHE A 230 -8.08 -2.71 -15.86
C PHE A 230 -7.37 -2.54 -14.52
N LEU A 231 -7.55 -1.39 -13.90
CA LEU A 231 -7.10 -1.11 -12.55
C LEU A 231 -8.23 -0.55 -11.69
N LEU A 232 -8.45 -1.22 -10.57
CA LEU A 232 -9.32 -0.80 -9.49
C LEU A 232 -8.50 -0.58 -8.22
N VAL A 233 -8.33 0.68 -7.82
CA VAL A 233 -7.70 1.05 -6.55
C VAL A 233 -8.78 1.29 -5.50
N ILE A 234 -8.78 0.50 -4.43
CA ILE A 234 -9.75 0.58 -3.33
C ILE A 234 -9.41 1.70 -2.34
N GLY A 235 -8.12 1.97 -2.14
CA GLY A 235 -7.63 3.01 -1.24
C GLY A 235 -7.60 2.62 0.23
N ASN A 236 -8.41 1.65 0.68
CA ASN A 236 -8.41 1.11 2.04
C ASN A 236 -8.12 -0.39 2.02
N GLN A 237 -7.41 -0.89 3.01
CA GLN A 237 -7.30 -2.32 3.26
C GLN A 237 -8.62 -2.81 3.85
N LEU A 238 -9.20 -3.85 3.26
CA LEU A 238 -10.51 -4.37 3.65
C LEU A 238 -10.36 -5.50 4.65
N TRP A 239 -11.01 -5.38 5.79
CA TRP A 239 -10.93 -6.30 6.91
C TRP A 239 -12.27 -7.03 7.11
N PRO A 240 -12.26 -8.32 7.48
CA PRO A 240 -13.48 -9.05 7.78
C PRO A 240 -14.09 -8.59 9.11
N LEU A 241 -15.41 -8.83 9.26
CA LEU A 241 -16.20 -8.39 10.42
C LEU A 241 -15.65 -8.87 11.77
N GLY A 242 -14.98 -10.04 11.80
CA GLY A 242 -14.41 -10.62 13.02
C GLY A 242 -13.35 -9.74 13.71
N TYR A 243 -12.73 -8.79 13.00
CA TYR A 243 -11.65 -7.97 13.54
C TYR A 243 -12.04 -6.57 14.01
N ARG A 244 -13.34 -6.24 14.14
CA ARG A 244 -13.79 -4.88 14.52
C ARG A 244 -13.06 -4.28 15.73
N GLN A 245 -12.80 -5.08 16.76
CA GLN A 245 -12.07 -4.62 17.96
C GLN A 245 -10.60 -4.28 17.65
N LEU A 246 -9.92 -5.15 16.90
CA LEU A 246 -8.54 -4.93 16.49
C LEU A 246 -8.43 -3.73 15.53
N HIS A 247 -9.34 -3.63 14.55
CA HIS A 247 -9.47 -2.48 13.66
C HIS A 247 -9.56 -1.17 14.44
N SER A 248 -10.46 -1.08 15.42
CA SER A 248 -10.63 0.11 16.27
C SER A 248 -9.35 0.47 17.04
N LYS A 249 -8.63 -0.55 17.55
CA LYS A 249 -7.33 -0.38 18.23
C LYS A 249 -6.24 0.13 17.28
N ILE A 250 -6.22 -0.35 16.04
CA ILE A 250 -5.26 0.10 15.02
C ILE A 250 -5.56 1.54 14.62
N VAL A 251 -6.81 1.84 14.25
CA VAL A 251 -7.22 3.19 13.84
C VAL A 251 -6.89 4.21 14.92
N SER A 252 -7.24 3.93 16.18
CA SER A 252 -6.96 4.85 17.29
C SER A 252 -5.47 5.10 17.54
N LYS A 253 -4.59 4.12 17.25
CA LYS A 253 -3.14 4.23 17.49
C LYS A 253 -2.32 4.72 16.31
N LEU A 254 -2.76 4.45 15.08
CA LEU A 254 -2.00 4.74 13.86
C LEU A 254 -2.57 5.91 13.05
N SER A 255 -3.81 6.33 13.33
CA SER A 255 -4.33 7.58 12.77
C SER A 255 -3.75 8.79 13.50
N ILE A 256 -3.87 9.94 12.86
CA ILE A 256 -3.59 11.25 13.44
C ILE A 256 -4.89 12.06 13.47
N SER A 257 -5.03 12.91 14.48
CA SER A 257 -6.17 13.82 14.53
C SER A 257 -6.03 14.88 13.44
N THR A 258 -7.10 15.19 12.72
CA THR A 258 -7.15 16.27 11.73
C THR A 258 -6.84 17.63 12.34
N LYS A 259 -7.10 17.82 13.64
CA LYS A 259 -6.73 19.03 14.40
C LYS A 259 -5.21 19.21 14.55
N GLN A 260 -4.45 18.13 14.38
CA GLN A 260 -2.99 18.16 14.43
C GLN A 260 -2.34 18.39 13.06
N ILE A 261 -3.14 18.59 12.00
CA ILE A 261 -2.66 18.93 10.66
C ILE A 261 -2.73 20.45 10.52
N SER A 262 -1.56 21.10 10.47
CA SER A 262 -1.45 22.55 10.31
C SER A 262 -1.94 23.01 8.95
N LYS A 263 -2.19 24.31 8.81
CA LYS A 263 -2.55 24.92 7.51
C LYS A 263 -1.42 24.73 6.49
N GLU A 264 -0.18 25.01 6.90
CA GLU A 264 1.02 24.84 6.08
C GLU A 264 1.19 23.38 5.60
N LEU A 265 0.94 22.39 6.47
CA LEU A 265 0.98 20.99 6.06
C LEU A 265 -0.08 20.64 5.02
N LYS A 266 -1.28 21.25 5.09
CA LYS A 266 -2.32 21.05 4.07
C LYS A 266 -1.95 21.70 2.73
N GLU A 267 -1.14 22.75 2.73
CA GLU A 267 -0.64 23.38 1.51
C GLU A 267 0.49 22.53 0.89
N LEU A 268 1.39 22.01 1.72
CA LEU A 268 2.51 21.17 1.27
C LEU A 268 2.07 19.76 0.82
N ALA A 269 1.10 19.18 1.53
CA ALA A 269 0.58 17.84 1.30
C ALA A 269 -0.95 17.80 1.39
N PRO A 270 -1.67 18.41 0.42
CA PRO A 270 -3.13 18.54 0.46
C PRO A 270 -3.87 17.20 0.47
N LYS A 271 -3.24 16.14 -0.05
CA LYS A 271 -3.80 14.80 -0.09
C LYS A 271 -3.42 13.94 1.11
N LEU A 272 -2.69 14.46 2.10
CA LEU A 272 -2.26 13.72 3.29
C LEU A 272 -3.45 13.00 3.97
N ARG A 273 -3.30 11.71 4.24
CA ARG A 273 -4.28 10.96 5.02
C ARG A 273 -4.12 11.28 6.49
N SER A 274 -5.24 11.49 7.17
CA SER A 274 -5.28 11.58 8.64
C SER A 274 -5.65 10.25 9.29
N GLN A 275 -6.49 9.46 8.62
CA GLN A 275 -6.93 8.17 9.11
C GLN A 275 -6.07 7.05 8.53
N TRP A 276 -5.76 6.07 9.38
CA TRP A 276 -5.14 4.82 8.95
C TRP A 276 -6.09 4.10 7.99
N PRO A 277 -5.64 3.73 6.77
CA PRO A 277 -6.55 3.36 5.68
C PRO A 277 -6.96 1.89 5.74
N ILE A 278 -7.68 1.54 6.80
CA ILE A 278 -8.25 0.23 7.02
C ILE A 278 -9.76 0.36 7.25
N GLU A 279 -10.54 -0.58 6.73
CA GLU A 279 -11.99 -0.53 6.76
C GLU A 279 -12.57 -1.92 6.95
N ILE A 280 -13.60 -2.05 7.79
CA ILE A 280 -14.35 -3.31 7.94
C ILE A 280 -15.42 -3.34 6.85
N ARG A 281 -15.35 -4.30 5.93
CA ARG A 281 -16.33 -4.45 4.83
C ARG A 281 -16.66 -5.90 4.53
N THR A 282 -17.87 -6.10 4.01
CA THR A 282 -18.35 -7.38 3.47
C THR A 282 -18.55 -7.34 1.95
N ASP A 283 -18.18 -6.23 1.31
CA ASP A 283 -18.31 -5.96 -0.10
C ASP A 283 -17.15 -5.09 -0.61
N ILE A 284 -16.94 -5.10 -1.92
CA ILE A 284 -16.13 -4.07 -2.59
C ILE A 284 -17.01 -2.80 -2.74
N PRO A 285 -16.46 -1.58 -2.70
CA PRO A 285 -17.23 -0.35 -2.94
C PRO A 285 -18.14 -0.43 -4.19
N VAL A 286 -19.40 -0.01 -4.08
CA VAL A 286 -20.42 -0.16 -5.15
C VAL A 286 -20.01 0.51 -6.47
N ASP A 287 -19.30 1.62 -6.42
CA ASP A 287 -18.77 2.30 -7.61
C ASP A 287 -17.74 1.45 -8.35
N ALA A 288 -16.99 0.61 -7.64
CA ALA A 288 -16.02 -0.30 -8.20
C ALA A 288 -16.66 -1.31 -9.15
N SER A 289 -17.82 -1.84 -8.76
CA SER A 289 -18.61 -2.78 -9.55
C SER A 289 -19.02 -2.17 -10.89
N LYS A 290 -19.59 -0.97 -10.84
CA LYS A 290 -19.99 -0.21 -12.05
C LYS A 290 -18.81 0.08 -12.96
N ARG A 291 -17.66 0.45 -12.38
CA ARG A 291 -16.44 0.74 -13.13
C ARG A 291 -15.89 -0.51 -13.83
N LEU A 292 -15.86 -1.64 -13.13
CA LEU A 292 -15.45 -2.92 -13.71
C LEU A 292 -16.41 -3.34 -14.83
N ASN A 293 -17.72 -3.28 -14.58
CA ASN A 293 -18.73 -3.57 -15.60
C ASN A 293 -18.57 -2.72 -16.86
N TYR A 294 -18.40 -1.40 -16.67
CA TYR A 294 -18.21 -0.47 -17.77
C TYR A 294 -16.98 -0.81 -18.59
N TRP A 295 -15.86 -1.12 -17.94
CA TRP A 295 -14.65 -1.51 -18.64
C TRP A 295 -14.79 -2.87 -19.33
N ILE A 296 -15.39 -3.85 -18.67
CA ILE A 296 -15.70 -5.15 -19.29
C ILE A 296 -16.55 -4.90 -20.52
N THR A 297 -17.64 -4.14 -20.47
CA THR A 297 -18.55 -3.98 -21.61
C THR A 297 -17.97 -3.15 -22.76
N THR A 298 -17.22 -2.08 -22.45
CA THR A 298 -16.79 -1.08 -23.45
C THR A 298 -15.32 -1.14 -23.84
N GLY A 299 -14.48 -1.80 -23.03
CA GLY A 299 -13.02 -1.71 -23.11
C GLY A 299 -12.45 -0.35 -22.71
N LYS A 300 -13.29 0.62 -22.30
CA LYS A 300 -12.89 1.98 -21.94
C LYS A 300 -12.79 2.13 -20.43
N TYR A 301 -11.88 2.99 -19.98
CA TYR A 301 -11.86 3.37 -18.57
C TYR A 301 -13.05 4.30 -18.27
N PRO A 302 -13.73 4.11 -17.13
CA PRO A 302 -14.75 5.05 -16.68
C PRO A 302 -14.09 6.41 -16.39
N ASN A 303 -14.76 7.48 -16.80
CA ASN A 303 -14.34 8.87 -16.55
C ASN A 303 -14.50 9.25 -15.07
#